data_AF-A0A842UPT5-F1
#
_entry.id   AF-A0A842UPT5-F1
#
_cell.length_a   1.000
_cell.length_b   1.000
_cell.length_c   1.000
_cell.angle_alpha   90.00
_cell.angle_beta   90.00
_cell.angle_gamma   90.00
#
_symmetry.space_group_name_H-M   'P 1'
#
loop_
_entity.id
_entity.type
_entity.pdbx_description
1 polymer ?
#
loop_
_entity_poly.entity_id
_entity_poly.type
_entity_poly.pdbx_seq_one_letter_code
_entity_poly.pdbx_strand_id
1 'polypeptide(L)'
;MKQPQLSPTKLSLERDYVNRLLGLELDSTEIQNLLKRMGFGVTEGGETLSVSVPPFRCDVLHPIDLVEDIAIAYGYMNFKPQEPRIYAVGEDDDLERYSDLSRTLLIGFGFTEVVNLILTSSHNLYGKMNLE
;
A
#
# COMPACT_ATOMS: atom_id res chain seq x y z
N MET A 1 -1.29 37.89 16.66
CA MET A 1 -1.63 36.69 15.88
C MET A 1 -0.35 36.08 15.33
N LYS A 2 -0.10 34.78 15.50
CA LYS A 2 1.04 34.11 14.84
C LYS A 2 0.69 33.95 13.36
N GLN A 3 1.58 34.35 12.46
CA GLN A 3 1.41 34.20 11.01
C GLN A 3 1.80 32.77 10.59
N PRO A 4 1.21 32.22 9.52
CA PRO A 4 1.61 30.93 8.98
C PRO A 4 3.05 30.99 8.45
N GLN A 5 3.87 30.01 8.80
CA GLN A 5 5.21 29.87 8.24
C GLN A 5 5.10 29.20 6.87
N LEU A 6 5.39 29.94 5.80
CA LEU A 6 5.31 29.47 4.41
C LEU A 6 6.68 29.08 3.84
N SER A 7 7.67 28.87 4.70
CA SER A 7 9.00 28.42 4.29
C SER A 7 8.96 26.96 3.85
N PRO A 8 9.54 26.60 2.69
CA PRO A 8 9.64 25.21 2.25
C PRO A 8 10.44 24.36 3.23
N THR A 9 9.96 23.14 3.49
CA THR A 9 10.72 22.14 4.25
C THR A 9 11.74 21.48 3.32
N LYS A 10 12.97 21.27 3.79
CA LYS A 10 14.00 20.57 3.01
C LYS A 10 14.09 19.12 3.44
N LEU A 11 14.02 18.22 2.46
CA LEU A 11 14.27 16.79 2.63
C LEU A 11 15.49 16.37 1.80
N SER A 12 16.19 15.37 2.28
CA SER A 12 17.30 14.74 1.57
C SER A 12 16.81 13.45 0.94
N LEU A 13 17.11 13.25 -0.34
CA LEU A 13 16.72 12.05 -1.08
C LEU A 13 17.92 11.47 -1.82
N GLU A 14 18.27 10.23 -1.54
CA GLU A 14 19.37 9.53 -2.22
C GLU A 14 18.87 8.86 -3.50
N ARG A 15 19.64 8.96 -4.58
CA ARG A 15 19.33 8.33 -5.88
C ARG A 15 19.18 6.82 -5.75
N ASP A 16 20.14 6.18 -5.08
CA ASP A 16 20.13 4.73 -4.87
C ASP A 16 18.91 4.26 -4.08
N TYR A 17 18.42 5.09 -3.15
CA TYR A 17 17.20 4.81 -2.41
C TYR A 17 15.97 4.78 -3.32
N VAL A 18 15.84 5.76 -4.23
CA VAL A 18 14.75 5.81 -5.22
C VAL A 18 14.79 4.58 -6.13
N ASN A 19 15.95 4.32 -6.74
CA ASN A 19 16.12 3.24 -7.71
C ASN A 19 15.88 1.86 -7.08
N ARG A 20 16.36 1.64 -5.85
CA ARG A 20 16.15 0.39 -5.12
C ARG A 20 14.68 0.12 -4.81
N LEU A 21 13.90 1.15 -4.47
CA LEU A 21 12.49 1.00 -4.13
C LEU A 21 11.60 0.86 -5.36
N LEU A 22 11.90 1.61 -6.42
CA LEU A 22 11.11 1.58 -7.66
C LEU A 22 11.53 0.44 -8.60
N GLY A 23 12.70 -0.16 -8.40
CA GLY A 23 13.25 -1.15 -9.33
C GLY A 23 13.58 -0.54 -10.70
N LEU A 24 13.98 0.72 -10.72
CA LEU A 24 14.34 1.48 -11.92
C LEU A 24 15.82 1.88 -11.88
N GLU A 25 16.37 2.31 -13.01
CA GLU A 25 17.73 2.84 -13.14
C GLU A 25 17.69 4.30 -13.60
N LEU A 26 17.01 5.15 -12.82
CA LEU A 26 16.88 6.56 -13.16
C LEU A 26 18.18 7.32 -12.85
N ASP A 27 18.51 8.28 -13.70
CA ASP A 27 19.58 9.25 -13.43
C ASP A 27 19.10 10.40 -12.53
N SER A 28 20.06 11.14 -11.94
CA SER A 28 19.72 12.25 -11.04
C SER A 28 18.98 13.38 -11.77
N THR A 29 19.10 13.51 -13.09
CA THR A 29 18.39 14.52 -13.88
C THR A 29 16.93 14.11 -14.17
N GLU A 30 16.67 12.84 -14.43
CA GLU A 30 15.35 12.25 -14.57
C GLU A 30 14.57 12.38 -13.27
N ILE A 31 15.18 11.99 -12.14
CA ILE A 31 14.57 12.15 -10.81
C ILE A 31 14.22 13.61 -10.55
N GLN A 32 15.12 14.55 -10.85
CA GLN A 32 14.85 15.99 -10.73
C GLN A 32 13.66 16.44 -11.58
N ASN A 33 13.57 15.97 -12.82
CA ASN A 33 12.49 16.34 -13.73
C ASN A 33 11.15 15.77 -13.26
N LEU A 34 11.13 14.55 -12.73
CA LEU A 34 9.94 13.91 -12.16
C LEU A 34 9.46 14.66 -10.91
N LEU A 35 10.36 14.99 -9.98
CA LEU A 35 10.03 15.78 -8.79
C LEU A 35 9.51 17.18 -9.14
N LYS A 36 10.12 17.85 -10.13
CA LYS A 36 9.65 19.16 -10.61
C LYS A 36 8.24 19.08 -11.21
N ARG A 37 7.92 18.01 -11.94
CA ARG A 37 6.55 17.77 -12.46
C ARG A 37 5.52 17.62 -11.34
N MET A 38 5.92 17.12 -10.18
CA MET A 38 5.08 17.01 -8.98
C MET A 38 5.08 18.27 -8.09
N GLY A 39 5.73 19.35 -8.53
CA GLY A 39 5.71 20.64 -7.84
C GLY A 39 6.79 20.82 -6.77
N PHE A 40 7.80 19.96 -6.72
CA PHE A 40 8.93 20.11 -5.79
C PHE A 40 10.04 20.98 -6.38
N GLY A 41 10.72 21.74 -5.50
CA GLY A 41 12.00 22.37 -5.83
C GLY A 41 13.15 21.40 -5.59
N VAL A 42 14.19 21.41 -6.42
CA VAL A 42 15.39 20.58 -6.21
C VAL A 42 16.64 21.42 -6.42
N THR A 43 17.53 21.43 -5.42
CA THR A 43 18.79 22.20 -5.41
C THR A 43 19.97 21.23 -5.32
N GLU A 44 20.65 21.08 -6.46
CA GLU A 44 21.88 20.30 -6.71
C GLU A 44 21.77 18.76 -6.68
N GLY A 45 22.47 18.15 -7.65
CA GLY A 45 22.34 16.77 -8.06
C GLY A 45 23.70 16.10 -8.20
N GLY A 46 23.95 15.17 -7.27
CA GLY A 46 24.92 14.09 -7.39
C GLY A 46 24.21 12.80 -6.98
N GLU A 47 24.75 12.11 -5.98
CA GLU A 47 24.11 10.93 -5.37
C GLU A 47 22.95 11.30 -4.43
N THR A 48 22.99 12.48 -3.82
CA THR A 48 21.96 12.96 -2.91
C THR A 48 21.37 14.27 -3.41
N LEU A 49 20.05 14.33 -3.47
CA LEU A 49 19.27 15.49 -3.91
C LEU A 49 18.68 16.20 -2.69
N SER A 50 18.80 17.52 -2.65
CA SER A 50 18.08 18.34 -1.67
C SER A 50 16.75 18.81 -2.26
N VAL A 51 15.66 18.25 -1.75
CA VAL A 51 14.29 18.50 -2.23
C VAL A 51 13.61 19.50 -1.31
N SER A 52 13.07 20.57 -1.89
CA SER A 52 12.29 21.60 -1.21
C SER A 52 10.80 21.30 -1.39
N VAL A 53 10.15 20.93 -0.29
CA VAL A 53 8.73 20.63 -0.17
C VAL A 53 7.96 21.93 0.05
N PRO A 54 7.05 22.30 -0.86
CA PRO A 54 6.21 23.48 -0.69
C PRO A 54 5.33 23.38 0.57
N PRO A 55 5.01 24.50 1.24
CA PRO A 55 4.26 24.50 2.51
C PRO A 55 2.82 23.96 2.38
N PHE A 56 2.27 23.86 1.17
CA PHE A 56 0.95 23.28 0.92
C PHE A 56 0.96 21.75 0.81
N ARG A 57 2.14 21.12 0.67
CA ARG A 57 2.32 19.65 0.66
C ARG A 57 2.49 19.16 2.09
N CYS A 58 1.42 19.21 2.88
CA CYS A 58 1.42 18.76 4.27
C CYS A 58 1.42 17.23 4.42
N ASP A 59 1.22 16.51 3.32
CA ASP A 59 1.23 15.06 3.22
C ASP A 59 2.65 14.47 3.11
N VAL A 60 3.65 15.28 2.78
CA VAL A 60 5.04 14.83 2.63
C VAL A 60 5.76 14.90 3.98
N LEU A 61 5.93 13.73 4.61
CA LEU A 61 6.49 13.57 5.95
C LEU A 61 7.85 12.85 5.92
N HIS A 62 8.09 12.00 4.92
CA HIS A 62 9.25 11.13 4.82
C HIS A 62 9.79 11.10 3.38
N PRO A 63 11.06 10.68 3.18
CA PRO A 63 11.62 10.51 1.84
C PRO A 63 10.84 9.54 0.94
N ILE A 64 10.14 8.57 1.52
CA ILE A 64 9.30 7.62 0.76
C ILE A 64 8.13 8.30 0.04
N ASP A 65 7.59 9.39 0.59
CA ASP A 65 6.49 10.14 -0.02
C ASP A 65 6.97 10.83 -1.32
N LEU A 66 8.25 11.26 -1.34
CA LEU A 66 8.89 11.77 -2.56
C LEU A 66 9.09 10.65 -3.60
N VAL A 67 9.40 9.43 -3.15
CA VAL A 67 9.54 8.25 -4.04
C VAL A 67 8.19 7.88 -4.66
N GLU A 68 7.10 7.95 -3.90
CA GLU A 68 5.74 7.75 -4.40
C GLU A 68 5.41 8.78 -5.50
N ASP A 69 5.69 10.06 -5.26
CA ASP A 69 5.47 11.11 -6.25
C ASP A 69 6.32 10.91 -7.52
N ILE A 70 7.56 10.44 -7.36
CA ILE A 70 8.41 10.05 -8.50
C ILE A 70 7.74 8.90 -9.28
N ALA A 71 7.18 7.90 -8.61
CA ALA A 71 6.47 6.80 -9.26
C ALA A 71 5.22 7.27 -10.02
N ILE A 72 4.45 8.19 -9.42
CA ILE A 72 3.27 8.80 -10.05
C ILE A 72 3.68 9.59 -11.29
N ALA A 73 4.70 10.45 -11.18
CA ALA A 73 5.20 11.26 -12.29
C ALA A 73 5.81 10.41 -13.43
N TYR A 74 6.50 9.33 -13.07
CA TYR A 74 7.03 8.36 -14.01
C TYR A 74 5.89 7.63 -14.72
N GLY A 75 4.80 7.35 -14.00
CA GLY A 75 3.59 6.71 -14.49
C GLY A 75 3.63 5.21 -14.26
N TYR A 76 2.69 4.70 -13.47
CA TYR A 76 2.61 3.28 -13.09
C TYR A 76 2.58 2.32 -14.29
N MET A 77 2.05 2.75 -15.44
CA MET A 77 1.99 1.93 -16.66
C MET A 77 3.35 1.69 -17.31
N ASN A 78 4.37 2.47 -16.95
CA ASN A 78 5.73 2.34 -17.49
C ASN A 78 6.59 1.34 -16.71
N PHE A 79 6.10 0.82 -15.58
CA PHE A 79 6.79 -0.23 -14.83
C PHE A 79 6.60 -1.57 -15.52
N LYS A 80 7.69 -2.33 -15.63
CA LYS A 80 7.65 -3.71 -16.11
C LYS A 80 7.34 -4.62 -14.91
N PRO A 81 6.26 -5.42 -14.94
CA PRO A 81 5.99 -6.39 -13.89
C PRO A 81 7.19 -7.32 -13.70
N GLN A 82 7.58 -7.54 -12.45
CA GLN A 82 8.61 -8.50 -12.08
C GLN A 82 8.04 -9.48 -11.07
N GLU A 83 8.34 -10.76 -11.26
CA GLU A 83 7.98 -11.78 -10.28
C GLU A 83 8.86 -11.61 -9.03
N PRO A 84 8.26 -11.58 -7.83
CA PRO A 84 9.03 -11.53 -6.60
C PRO A 84 9.84 -12.82 -6.47
N ARG A 85 11.12 -12.69 -6.14
CA ARG A 85 12.03 -13.83 -5.90
C ARG A 85 11.82 -14.43 -4.50
N ILE A 86 10.59 -14.82 -4.20
CA ILE A 86 10.21 -15.43 -2.93
C ILE A 86 9.79 -16.86 -3.24
N TYR A 87 10.55 -17.83 -2.74
CA TYR A 87 10.12 -19.23 -2.75
C TYR A 87 9.48 -19.54 -1.41
N ALA A 88 8.15 -19.55 -1.38
CA ALA A 88 7.38 -20.00 -0.23
C ALA A 88 6.38 -21.06 -0.72
N VAL A 89 6.38 -22.22 -0.07
CA VAL A 89 5.35 -23.24 -0.28
C VAL A 89 4.22 -22.90 0.68
N GLY A 90 3.06 -22.56 0.14
CA GLY A 90 1.84 -22.42 0.92
C GLY A 90 1.22 -23.79 1.21
N GLU A 91 0.61 -23.93 2.38
CA GLU A 91 -0.26 -25.04 2.72
C GLU A 91 -1.56 -24.50 3.31
N ASP A 92 -2.64 -25.27 3.17
CA ASP A 92 -3.93 -24.93 3.77
C ASP A 92 -3.85 -25.12 5.29
N ASP A 93 -4.55 -24.25 6.02
CA ASP A 93 -4.75 -24.47 7.44
C ASP A 93 -5.58 -25.74 7.66
N ASP A 94 -5.23 -26.53 8.68
CA ASP A 94 -5.90 -27.78 8.98
C ASP A 94 -7.41 -27.61 9.21
N LEU A 95 -7.82 -26.48 9.80
CA LEU A 95 -9.23 -26.17 10.05
C LEU A 95 -9.98 -25.89 8.74
N GLU A 96 -9.35 -25.20 7.80
CA GLU A 96 -9.97 -24.94 6.49
C GLU A 96 -10.14 -26.24 5.70
N ARG A 97 -9.09 -27.07 5.67
CA ARG A 97 -9.14 -28.39 5.04
C ARG A 97 -10.26 -29.26 5.61
N TYR A 98 -10.46 -29.23 6.93
CA TYR A 98 -11.54 -29.97 7.59
C TYR A 98 -12.93 -29.36 7.29
N SER A 99 -13.03 -28.04 7.26
CA SER A 99 -14.25 -27.29 6.91
C SER A 99 -14.70 -27.63 5.49
N ASP A 100 -13.78 -27.62 4.53
CA ASP A 100 -14.01 -27.98 3.13
C ASP A 100 -14.49 -29.41 2.94
N LEU A 101 -13.87 -30.35 3.66
CA LEU A 101 -14.29 -31.74 3.65
C LEU A 101 -15.72 -31.88 4.20
N SER A 102 -16.00 -31.22 5.32
CA SER A 102 -17.33 -31.25 5.94
C SER A 102 -18.40 -30.67 5.03
N ARG A 103 -18.12 -29.54 4.37
CA ARG A 103 -19.01 -28.90 3.39
C ARG A 103 -19.30 -29.84 2.22
N THR A 104 -18.26 -30.46 1.66
CA THR A 104 -18.39 -31.41 0.53
C THR A 104 -19.29 -32.59 0.89
N LEU A 105 -19.13 -33.15 2.10
CA LEU A 105 -19.96 -34.24 2.59
C LEU A 105 -21.42 -33.81 2.75
N LEU A 106 -21.68 -32.65 3.36
CA LEU A 106 -23.04 -32.13 3.56
C LEU A 106 -23.77 -31.88 2.23
N ILE A 107 -23.06 -31.35 1.22
CA ILE A 107 -23.61 -31.22 -0.14
C ILE A 107 -23.96 -32.59 -0.71
N GLY A 108 -23.10 -33.59 -0.54
CA GLY A 108 -23.36 -34.98 -0.96
C GLY A 108 -24.59 -35.61 -0.29
N PHE A 109 -24.91 -35.19 0.93
CA PHE A 109 -26.13 -35.58 1.64
C PHE A 109 -27.37 -34.77 1.25
N GLY A 110 -27.26 -33.83 0.32
CA GLY A 110 -28.37 -33.01 -0.19
C GLY A 110 -28.65 -31.73 0.60
N PHE A 111 -27.73 -31.32 1.50
CA PHE A 111 -27.83 -30.01 2.15
C PHE A 111 -27.43 -28.89 1.18
N THR A 112 -28.03 -27.71 1.37
CA THR A 112 -27.67 -26.49 0.64
C THR A 112 -26.94 -25.54 1.58
N GLU A 113 -25.77 -25.06 1.16
CA GLU A 113 -25.02 -24.08 1.92
C GLU A 113 -25.70 -22.71 1.91
N VAL A 114 -25.71 -22.04 3.07
CA VAL A 114 -26.23 -20.68 3.23
C VAL A 114 -25.20 -19.83 3.96
N VAL A 115 -24.97 -18.60 3.48
CA VAL A 115 -24.10 -17.64 4.14
C VAL A 115 -24.96 -16.71 4.99
N ASN A 116 -24.85 -16.88 6.30
CA ASN A 116 -25.62 -16.09 7.27
C ASN A 116 -24.87 -14.85 7.73
N LEU A 117 -25.62 -13.85 8.23
CA LEU A 117 -25.03 -12.69 8.90
C LEU A 117 -24.47 -13.12 10.26
N ILE A 118 -23.26 -12.65 10.57
CA ILE A 118 -22.58 -12.92 11.85
C ILE A 118 -23.32 -12.24 13.02
N LEU A 119 -24.01 -11.12 12.75
CA LEU A 119 -24.75 -10.37 13.75
C LEU A 119 -26.24 -10.68 13.68
N THR A 120 -26.83 -10.96 14.84
CA THR A 120 -28.27 -11.14 15.02
C THR A 120 -28.70 -10.58 16.38
N SER A 121 -30.00 -10.43 16.60
CA SER A 121 -30.52 -9.96 17.89
C SER A 121 -30.43 -11.07 18.95
N SER A 122 -30.23 -10.67 20.21
CA SER A 122 -30.25 -11.59 21.36
C SER A 122 -31.54 -12.44 21.38
N HIS A 123 -32.69 -11.82 21.06
CA HIS A 123 -33.96 -12.54 20.98
C HIS A 123 -33.95 -13.69 19.95
N ASN A 124 -33.32 -13.53 18.78
CA ASN A 124 -33.21 -14.60 17.79
C ASN A 124 -32.21 -15.69 18.21
N LEU A 125 -31.13 -15.32 18.89
CA LEU A 125 -30.07 -16.26 19.27
C LEU A 125 -30.42 -17.10 20.51
N TYR A 126 -31.07 -16.50 21.51
CA TYR A 126 -31.35 -17.13 22.80
C TYR A 126 -32.85 -17.30 23.05
N GLY A 127 -33.64 -16.24 22.85
CA GLY A 127 -35.07 -16.24 23.15
C GLY A 127 -35.86 -17.27 22.34
N LYS A 128 -35.66 -17.33 21.01
CA LYS A 128 -36.30 -18.33 20.14
C LYS A 128 -35.82 -19.77 20.38
N MET A 129 -34.65 -19.93 20.99
CA MET A 129 -34.06 -21.24 21.28
C MET A 129 -34.43 -21.75 22.69
N ASN A 130 -35.25 -20.99 23.45
CA ASN A 130 -35.64 -21.27 24.84
C ASN A 130 -34.44 -21.43 25.80
N LEU A 131 -33.41 -20.60 25.62
CA LEU A 131 -32.21 -20.59 26.46
C LEU A 131 -32.23 -19.50 27.55
N GLU A 132 -33.26 -18.65 27.56
CA GLU A 132 -33.57 -17.62 28.56
C GLU A 132 -35.08 -17.59 28.85
#